data_AF-A0A3P7P739-F1
#
_entry.id   AF-A0A3P7P739-F1
#
_cell.length_a   1.000
_cell.length_b   1.000
_cell.length_c   1.000
_cell.angle_alpha   90.00
_cell.angle_beta   90.00
_cell.angle_gamma   90.00
#
_symmetry.space_group_name_H-M   'P 1'
#
loop_
_entity.id
_entity.type
_entity.pdbx_description
1 polymer ?
#
loop_
_entity_poly.entity_id
_entity_poly.type
_entity_poly.pdbx_seq_one_letter_code
_entity_poly.pdbx_strand_id
1 'polypeptide(L)'
;MPGEEGEQGPPGPQGQPGEFSTEYHRMFRRPDRRNPDEMMNDAPANGIDSFEDLPMSDAPEAECGGQDEDAFTAIQRISAMVDRLYTASGTQRFPALSCADLAHHAPNTKDGEYYIDPNGGHWRDSFLVRCQMSTLSTIIEANPDASAVSYDRAHSREGTFWYAEAAFKNPDAELGYHISKDQLALLQRASELATQKLVISCRYYEPTGEIILLGDDNKPINLTQSDSVLLNIDIVENTCSVSPYVLLQCPFKGL
;
A
#
# COMPACT_ATOMS: atom_id res chain seq x y z
N MET A 1 41.25 -16.88 -61.16
CA MET A 1 41.32 -17.28 -59.74
C MET A 1 41.07 -16.03 -58.92
N PRO A 2 40.09 -16.00 -58.01
CA PRO A 2 39.91 -14.88 -57.09
C PRO A 2 41.11 -14.82 -56.11
N GLY A 3 41.60 -13.62 -55.82
CA GLY A 3 42.76 -13.39 -54.95
C GLY A 3 42.44 -13.63 -53.48
N GLU A 4 43.47 -13.95 -52.68
CA GLU A 4 43.34 -14.24 -51.26
C GLU A 4 42.82 -13.03 -50.47
N GLU A 5 41.99 -13.31 -49.47
CA GLU A 5 41.37 -12.31 -48.60
C GLU A 5 42.43 -11.67 -47.69
N GLY A 6 42.39 -10.34 -47.59
CA GLY A 6 43.40 -9.57 -46.86
C GLY A 6 43.36 -9.79 -45.35
N GLU A 7 44.51 -9.64 -44.69
CA GLU A 7 44.65 -9.87 -43.25
C GLU A 7 43.75 -8.94 -42.42
N GLN A 8 43.22 -9.48 -41.32
CA GLN A 8 42.32 -8.77 -40.42
C GLN A 8 43.08 -7.67 -39.66
N GLY A 9 42.53 -6.46 -39.65
CA GLY A 9 43.16 -5.30 -38.99
C GLY A 9 43.27 -5.45 -37.47
N PRO A 10 44.22 -4.75 -36.82
CA PRO A 10 44.44 -4.88 -35.38
C PRO A 10 43.25 -4.35 -34.55
N PRO A 11 43.07 -4.86 -33.32
CA PRO A 11 42.04 -4.36 -32.39
C PRO A 11 42.21 -2.87 -32.07
N GLY A 12 41.09 -2.16 -31.93
CA GLY A 12 41.10 -0.73 -31.57
C GLY A 12 41.58 -0.47 -30.13
N PRO A 13 42.06 0.76 -29.84
CA PRO A 13 42.52 1.11 -28.51
C PRO A 13 41.41 1.11 -27.46
N GLN A 14 41.78 0.86 -26.21
CA GLN A 14 40.87 0.82 -25.06
C GLN A 14 40.39 2.24 -24.71
N GLY A 15 39.10 2.38 -24.38
CA GLY A 15 38.48 3.67 -24.02
C GLY A 15 39.02 4.26 -22.72
N GLN A 16 38.95 5.59 -22.58
CA GLN A 16 39.43 6.27 -21.38
C GLN A 16 38.54 5.98 -20.15
N PRO A 17 39.12 5.90 -18.93
CA PRO A 17 38.35 5.76 -17.69
C PRO A 17 37.45 6.97 -17.43
N GLY A 18 36.21 6.74 -16.97
CA GLY A 18 35.26 7.81 -16.64
C GLY A 18 35.67 8.64 -15.43
N GLU A 19 35.41 9.94 -15.49
CA GLU A 19 35.76 10.92 -14.45
C GLU A 19 34.63 11.03 -13.42
N PHE A 20 34.94 10.80 -12.13
CA PHE A 20 34.00 11.04 -11.03
C PHE A 20 34.05 12.52 -10.61
N SER A 21 32.96 13.26 -10.83
CA SER A 21 32.83 14.66 -10.40
C SER A 21 32.69 14.78 -8.88
N THR A 22 33.54 15.61 -8.26
CA THR A 22 33.53 15.92 -6.81
C THR A 22 32.57 17.05 -6.43
N GLU A 23 31.69 17.46 -7.35
CA GLU A 23 30.81 18.62 -7.18
C GLU A 23 29.80 18.48 -6.02
N TYR A 24 29.48 17.25 -5.60
CA TYR A 24 28.62 16.97 -4.45
C TYR A 24 29.19 17.43 -3.10
N HIS A 25 30.49 17.71 -2.99
CA HIS A 25 31.09 18.16 -1.72
C HIS A 25 30.72 19.60 -1.33
N ARG A 26 30.17 20.41 -2.26
CA ARG A 26 29.77 21.79 -1.95
C ARG A 26 28.38 21.91 -1.33
N MET A 27 27.51 20.91 -1.50
CA MET A 27 26.16 20.93 -0.90
C MET A 27 26.16 20.77 0.63
N PHE A 28 27.24 20.24 1.22
CA PHE A 28 27.32 19.96 2.66
C PHE A 28 28.15 20.97 3.47
N ARG A 29 28.63 22.06 2.85
CA ARG A 29 29.41 23.08 3.56
C ARG A 29 28.47 24.17 4.09
N ARG A 30 28.29 24.22 5.41
CA ARG A 30 27.62 25.36 6.07
C ARG A 30 28.41 26.64 5.80
N PRO A 31 27.76 27.78 5.50
CA PRO A 31 28.46 29.05 5.35
C PRO A 31 29.09 29.46 6.70
N ASP A 32 30.41 29.59 6.70
CA ASP A 32 31.19 30.06 7.83
C ASP A 32 30.95 31.57 8.00
N ARG A 33 30.16 31.96 9.00
CA ARG A 33 29.93 33.37 9.37
C ARG A 33 31.13 33.91 10.15
N ARG A 34 32.29 34.01 9.51
CA ARG A 34 33.46 34.72 10.05
C ARG A 34 34.21 35.44 8.93
N ASN A 35 33.64 36.52 8.42
CA ASN A 35 34.42 37.72 8.13
C ASN A 35 33.51 38.96 8.04
N PRO A 36 33.73 40.01 8.84
CA PRO A 36 33.05 41.29 8.71
C PRO A 36 33.88 42.21 7.82
N ASP A 37 33.64 42.21 6.52
CA ASP A 37 34.00 43.31 5.62
C ASP A 37 33.54 42.94 4.21
N GLU A 38 32.36 43.43 3.83
CA GLU A 38 31.97 43.80 2.46
C GLU A 38 30.46 44.16 2.43
N MET A 39 30.17 45.40 2.84
CA MET A 39 28.93 46.09 2.46
C MET A 39 29.19 46.92 1.21
N MET A 40 28.39 46.72 0.15
CA MET A 40 27.84 47.75 -0.75
C MET A 40 27.35 47.10 -2.04
N ASN A 41 26.03 47.03 -2.23
CA ASN A 41 25.35 47.66 -3.38
C ASN A 41 23.84 47.40 -3.30
N ASP A 42 23.09 48.50 -3.20
CA ASP A 42 21.63 48.57 -3.15
C ASP A 42 21.00 48.22 -4.50
N ALA A 43 20.15 47.20 -4.52
CA ALA A 43 19.07 47.04 -5.49
C ALA A 43 17.88 46.35 -4.79
N PRO A 44 16.63 46.84 -4.92
CA PRO A 44 15.51 46.31 -4.17
C PRO A 44 15.03 45.01 -4.82
N ALA A 45 15.39 43.87 -4.23
CA ALA A 45 14.73 42.61 -4.53
C ALA A 45 13.33 42.63 -3.89
N ASN A 46 12.31 42.73 -4.73
CA ASN A 46 10.92 42.48 -4.37
C ASN A 46 10.79 41.10 -3.71
N GLY A 47 10.16 41.07 -2.53
CA GLY A 47 9.42 39.93 -1.99
C GLY A 47 10.20 38.64 -1.82
N ILE A 48 10.99 38.52 -0.75
CA ILE A 48 11.29 37.22 -0.16
C ILE A 48 10.24 37.01 0.92
N ASP A 49 9.23 36.20 0.57
CA ASP A 49 8.27 35.65 1.53
C ASP A 49 9.02 35.05 2.72
N SER A 50 8.44 35.29 3.89
CA SER A 50 8.83 34.81 5.20
C SER A 50 9.37 33.37 5.14
N PHE A 51 10.61 33.21 5.61
CA PHE A 51 11.25 31.91 5.84
C PHE A 51 10.61 31.20 7.05
N GLU A 52 9.29 30.99 7.02
CA GLU A 52 8.55 30.22 8.02
C GLU A 52 7.84 28.99 7.43
N ASP A 53 7.91 28.77 6.11
CA ASP A 53 7.23 27.65 5.41
C ASP A 53 8.16 26.52 4.94
N LEU A 54 9.36 26.38 5.52
CA LEU A 54 10.09 25.12 5.34
C LEU A 54 9.45 24.04 6.21
N PRO A 55 8.90 22.94 5.64
CA PRO A 55 8.42 21.83 6.44
C PRO A 55 9.58 21.33 7.30
N MET A 56 9.37 21.36 8.61
CA MET A 56 10.25 20.82 9.64
C MET A 56 10.91 19.55 9.12
N SER A 57 12.24 19.57 9.02
CA SER A 57 13.02 18.41 8.62
C SER A 57 12.73 17.27 9.61
N ASP A 58 12.13 16.20 9.11
CA ASP A 58 11.82 14.94 9.82
C ASP A 58 13.08 14.09 10.11
N ALA A 59 14.26 14.71 10.11
CA ALA A 59 15.37 14.17 10.89
C ALA A 59 14.82 13.89 12.29
N PRO A 60 15.08 12.71 12.90
CA PRO A 60 14.84 12.56 14.32
C PRO A 60 15.45 13.81 14.95
N GLU A 61 14.69 14.52 15.78
CA GLU A 61 15.24 15.64 16.55
C GLU A 61 16.57 15.12 17.06
N ALA A 62 17.67 15.64 16.51
CA ALA A 62 18.95 15.41 17.12
C ALA A 62 18.71 16.06 18.47
N GLU A 63 18.44 15.25 19.50
CA GLU A 63 18.74 15.62 20.87
C GLU A 63 20.16 16.12 20.74
N CYS A 64 20.25 17.44 20.64
CA CYS A 64 21.46 18.16 20.36
C CYS A 64 22.21 17.94 21.65
N GLY A 65 22.94 16.81 21.69
CA GLY A 65 23.83 16.47 22.76
C GLY A 65 24.63 17.73 22.97
N GLY A 66 24.67 18.18 24.24
CA GLY A 66 25.54 19.28 24.62
C GLY A 66 26.90 19.09 23.95
N GLN A 67 27.56 20.21 23.65
CA GLN A 67 28.67 20.41 22.69
C GLN A 67 29.92 19.49 22.83
N ASP A 68 29.82 18.38 23.57
CA ASP A 68 30.81 17.34 23.82
C ASP A 68 30.26 15.93 23.47
N GLU A 69 29.57 15.73 22.34
CA GLU A 69 29.38 14.37 21.82
C GLU A 69 30.71 13.86 21.27
N ASP A 70 31.30 12.87 21.96
CA ASP A 70 32.46 12.14 21.44
C ASP A 70 32.13 11.58 20.06
N ALA A 71 33.08 11.65 19.12
CA ALA A 71 32.92 11.18 17.76
C ALA A 71 32.47 9.71 17.72
N PHE A 72 32.88 8.92 18.72
CA PHE A 72 32.44 7.54 18.87
C PHE A 72 30.94 7.41 19.18
N THR A 73 30.40 8.28 20.05
CA THR A 73 28.96 8.34 20.36
C THR A 73 28.16 8.77 19.13
N ALA A 74 28.65 9.73 18.37
CA ALA A 74 28.02 10.15 17.12
C ALA A 74 27.99 9.01 16.08
N ILE A 75 29.10 8.26 15.92
CA ILE A 75 29.15 7.09 15.03
C ILE A 75 28.19 5.99 15.50
N GLN A 76 28.11 5.72 16.81
CA GLN A 76 27.15 4.76 17.34
C GLN A 76 25.70 5.16 17.05
N ARG A 77 25.36 6.45 17.18
CA ARG A 77 24.02 6.97 16.82
C ARG A 77 23.73 6.79 15.33
N ILE A 78 24.70 7.09 14.46
CA ILE A 78 24.56 6.87 13.01
C ILE A 78 24.38 5.39 12.72
N SER A 79 25.18 4.51 13.31
CA SER A 79 25.04 3.06 13.18
C SER A 79 23.64 2.61 13.60
N ALA A 80 23.15 3.06 14.76
CA ALA A 80 21.81 2.71 15.23
C ALA A 80 20.69 3.26 14.32
N MET A 81 20.87 4.44 13.71
CA MET A 81 19.94 4.96 12.71
C MET A 81 19.96 4.11 11.45
N VAL A 82 21.14 3.73 10.97
CA VAL A 82 21.31 2.84 9.81
C VAL A 82 20.68 1.48 10.08
N ASP A 83 20.95 0.88 11.24
CA ASP A 83 20.34 -0.38 11.66
C ASP A 83 18.81 -0.27 11.70
N ARG A 84 18.26 0.85 12.17
CA ARG A 84 16.81 1.12 12.16
C ARG A 84 16.22 1.34 10.77
N LEU A 85 17.00 1.86 9.82
CA LEU A 85 16.58 1.94 8.42
C LEU A 85 16.49 0.53 7.79
N TYR A 86 17.32 -0.42 8.25
CA TYR A 86 17.33 -1.78 7.74
C TYR A 86 16.47 -2.77 8.54
N THR A 87 16.13 -2.46 9.79
CA THR A 87 15.29 -3.31 10.64
C THR A 87 13.86 -2.79 10.65
N ALA A 88 13.03 -3.40 9.80
CA ALA A 88 11.60 -3.18 9.83
C ALA A 88 11.02 -3.69 11.17
N SER A 89 10.54 -2.77 12.00
CA SER A 89 9.93 -3.10 13.30
C SER A 89 8.40 -3.21 13.24
N GLY A 90 7.80 -2.86 12.10
CA GLY A 90 6.35 -2.81 11.93
C GLY A 90 5.68 -1.65 12.68
N THR A 91 6.47 -0.65 13.10
CA THR A 91 5.94 0.61 13.65
C THR A 91 5.71 1.60 12.53
N GLN A 92 4.84 2.60 12.72
CA GLN A 92 4.56 3.59 11.66
C GLN A 92 5.82 4.29 11.14
N ARG A 93 6.81 4.53 12.00
CA ARG A 93 8.06 5.21 11.62
C ARG A 93 9.08 4.28 10.97
N PHE A 94 8.93 2.98 11.16
CA PHE A 94 9.78 1.93 10.59
C PHE A 94 8.89 0.77 10.11
N PRO A 95 8.03 1.01 9.11
CA PRO A 95 7.10 0.01 8.61
C PRO A 95 7.87 -1.11 7.92
N ALA A 96 7.27 -2.30 7.86
CA ALA A 96 7.78 -3.38 7.02
C ALA A 96 7.22 -3.30 5.60
N LEU A 97 7.87 -3.90 4.61
CA LEU A 97 7.30 -3.98 3.26
C LEU A 97 6.04 -4.88 3.22
N SER A 98 6.04 -5.95 4.01
CA SER A 98 4.91 -6.85 4.22
C SER A 98 4.98 -7.53 5.59
N CYS A 99 3.93 -8.23 6.00
CA CYS A 99 3.98 -9.06 7.21
C CYS A 99 4.98 -10.22 7.10
N ALA A 100 5.23 -10.73 5.89
CA ALA A 100 6.25 -11.73 5.64
C ALA A 100 7.67 -11.17 5.86
N ASP A 101 7.93 -9.96 5.39
CA ASP A 101 9.20 -9.26 5.61
C ASP A 101 9.41 -8.94 7.09
N LEU A 102 8.35 -8.50 7.78
CA LEU A 102 8.39 -8.26 9.23
C LEU A 102 8.79 -9.53 10.00
N ALA A 103 8.20 -10.67 9.66
CA ALA A 103 8.55 -11.95 10.29
C ALA A 103 10.00 -12.36 9.99
N HIS A 104 10.53 -12.01 8.81
CA HIS A 104 11.93 -12.28 8.46
C HIS A 104 12.92 -11.42 9.28
N HIS A 105 12.66 -10.12 9.39
CA HIS A 105 13.52 -9.18 10.11
C HIS A 105 13.36 -9.25 11.64
N ALA A 106 12.18 -9.64 12.12
CA ALA A 106 11.87 -9.75 13.54
C ALA A 106 11.16 -11.09 13.85
N PRO A 107 11.90 -12.22 13.92
CA PRO A 107 11.31 -13.56 14.05
C PRO A 107 10.54 -13.82 15.36
N ASN A 108 10.76 -13.00 16.39
CA ASN A 108 10.08 -13.11 17.69
C ASN A 108 8.76 -12.32 17.73
N THR A 109 8.37 -11.69 16.63
CA THR A 109 7.14 -10.90 16.53
C THR A 109 5.93 -11.83 16.53
N LYS A 110 4.85 -11.39 17.19
CA LYS A 110 3.63 -12.18 17.33
C LYS A 110 2.56 -11.70 16.35
N ASP A 111 1.51 -12.48 16.19
CA ASP A 111 0.30 -12.03 15.48
C ASP A 111 -0.23 -10.76 16.14
N GLY A 112 -0.63 -9.76 15.33
CA GLY A 112 -1.01 -8.45 15.83
C GLY A 112 -1.15 -7.40 14.74
N GLU A 113 -1.35 -6.16 15.14
CA GLU A 113 -1.45 -5.01 14.24
C GLU A 113 -0.09 -4.36 14.04
N TYR A 114 0.26 -4.10 12.77
CA TYR A 114 1.54 -3.53 12.38
C TYR A 114 1.36 -2.56 11.21
N TYR A 115 2.30 -1.63 11.07
CA TYR A 115 2.38 -0.77 9.91
C TYR A 115 3.23 -1.42 8.83
N ILE A 116 2.68 -1.42 7.61
CA ILE A 116 3.41 -1.83 6.42
C ILE A 116 3.40 -0.74 5.36
N ASP A 117 4.42 -0.77 4.52
CA ASP A 117 4.60 0.11 3.37
C ASP A 117 5.21 -0.67 2.18
N PRO A 118 4.38 -1.35 1.37
CA PRO A 118 4.81 -2.09 0.19
C PRO A 118 5.60 -1.28 -0.84
N ASN A 119 5.42 0.04 -0.89
CA ASN A 119 6.15 0.89 -1.84
C ASN A 119 7.57 1.24 -1.37
N GLY A 120 7.89 1.04 -0.07
CA GLY A 120 9.19 1.33 0.53
C GLY A 120 9.57 2.82 0.52
N GLY A 121 8.59 3.70 0.43
CA GLY A 121 8.71 5.13 0.24
C GLY A 121 8.74 5.87 1.58
N HIS A 122 7.92 6.92 1.70
CA HIS A 122 7.96 7.78 2.86
C HIS A 122 6.97 7.29 3.92
N TRP A 123 7.46 6.60 4.96
CA TRP A 123 6.77 6.02 6.13
C TRP A 123 5.40 6.58 6.59
N ARG A 124 5.11 7.87 6.37
CA ARG A 124 3.79 8.49 6.57
C ARG A 124 2.68 7.92 5.68
N ASP A 125 3.02 7.32 4.54
CA ASP A 125 2.07 6.63 3.66
C ASP A 125 1.87 5.15 4.02
N SER A 126 2.57 4.67 5.05
CA SER A 126 2.33 3.35 5.63
C SER A 126 0.92 3.25 6.22
N PHE A 127 0.39 2.04 6.21
CA PHE A 127 -0.95 1.75 6.68
C PHE A 127 -0.96 0.58 7.64
N LEU A 128 -1.96 0.59 8.52
CA LEU A 128 -2.14 -0.43 9.54
C LEU A 128 -2.77 -1.69 8.92
N VAL A 129 -2.19 -2.84 9.23
CA VAL A 129 -2.69 -4.17 8.85
C VAL A 129 -2.63 -5.11 10.03
N ARG A 130 -3.37 -6.22 9.95
CA ARG A 130 -3.22 -7.33 10.88
C ARG A 130 -2.30 -8.38 10.27
N CYS A 131 -1.16 -8.62 10.92
CA CYS A 131 -0.22 -9.67 10.54
C CYS A 131 -0.54 -10.96 11.27
N GLN A 132 -0.60 -12.05 10.51
CA GLN A 132 -0.61 -13.40 11.03
C GLN A 132 0.75 -14.04 10.72
N MET A 133 1.66 -14.00 11.69
CA MET A 133 3.06 -14.43 11.55
C MET A 133 3.18 -15.94 11.34
N SER A 134 2.24 -16.72 11.89
CA SER A 134 2.19 -18.16 11.67
C SER A 134 1.98 -18.56 10.21
N THR A 135 1.26 -17.74 9.44
CA THR A 135 0.97 -17.96 8.00
C THR A 135 1.61 -16.92 7.10
N LEU A 136 2.41 -16.02 7.66
CA LEU A 136 3.03 -14.87 6.98
C LEU A 136 2.02 -13.99 6.22
N SER A 137 0.77 -13.96 6.67
CA SER A 137 -0.32 -13.31 5.94
C SER A 137 -0.49 -11.84 6.36
N THR A 138 -0.71 -10.99 5.36
CA THR A 138 -1.10 -9.58 5.53
C THR A 138 -2.60 -9.46 5.38
N ILE A 139 -3.31 -9.07 6.44
CA ILE A 139 -4.78 -8.96 6.43
C ILE A 139 -5.16 -7.48 6.46
N ILE A 140 -5.92 -7.07 5.44
CA ILE A 140 -6.42 -5.72 5.26
C ILE A 140 -7.92 -5.73 5.52
N GLU A 141 -8.36 -4.81 6.39
CA GLU A 141 -9.79 -4.66 6.68
C GLU A 141 -10.52 -3.94 5.54
N ALA A 142 -11.75 -4.36 5.28
CA ALA A 142 -12.62 -3.70 4.32
C ALA A 142 -12.98 -2.28 4.81
N ASN A 143 -13.17 -1.35 3.87
CA ASN A 143 -13.54 0.03 4.09
C ASN A 143 -14.70 0.36 3.15
N PRO A 144 -15.91 -0.13 3.48
CA PRO A 144 -16.87 0.80 4.09
C PRO A 144 -17.89 0.15 5.04
N ASP A 145 -18.64 0.99 5.80
CA ASP A 145 -19.87 0.60 6.50
C ASP A 145 -20.97 0.26 5.48
N ALA A 146 -20.94 -0.98 5.01
CA ALA A 146 -21.85 -1.49 4.01
C ALA A 146 -23.29 -1.54 4.56
N SER A 147 -24.18 -0.71 3.98
CA SER A 147 -25.58 -0.66 4.40
C SER A 147 -26.39 -1.79 3.78
N ALA A 148 -27.43 -2.25 4.49
CA ALA A 148 -28.39 -3.17 3.91
C ALA A 148 -29.16 -2.49 2.77
N VAL A 149 -29.14 -3.10 1.59
CA VAL A 149 -29.91 -2.65 0.43
C VAL A 149 -31.22 -3.42 0.38
N SER A 150 -32.33 -2.69 0.33
CA SER A 150 -33.66 -3.28 0.24
C SER A 150 -33.95 -3.74 -1.19
N TYR A 151 -34.44 -4.97 -1.34
CA TYR A 151 -34.68 -5.59 -2.65
C TYR A 151 -35.68 -4.80 -3.51
N ASP A 152 -36.75 -4.29 -2.91
CA ASP A 152 -37.77 -3.44 -3.56
C ASP A 152 -37.20 -2.14 -4.16
N ARG A 153 -36.22 -1.51 -3.51
CA ARG A 153 -35.53 -0.32 -4.02
C ARG A 153 -34.58 -0.64 -5.16
N ALA A 154 -34.01 -1.85 -5.16
CA ALA A 154 -33.13 -2.34 -6.22
C ALA A 154 -33.92 -2.82 -7.46
N HIS A 155 -35.16 -3.30 -7.28
CA HIS A 155 -36.01 -3.87 -8.33
C HIS A 155 -36.97 -2.89 -9.04
N SER A 156 -36.88 -1.59 -8.78
CA SER A 156 -37.69 -0.58 -9.48
C SER A 156 -37.35 -0.44 -10.98
N ARG A 157 -36.29 -1.10 -11.47
CA ARG A 157 -35.95 -1.21 -12.90
C ARG A 157 -35.81 -2.70 -13.21
N GLU A 158 -36.44 -3.17 -14.29
CA GLU A 158 -36.34 -4.55 -14.80
C GLU A 158 -34.87 -4.89 -15.15
N GLY A 159 -34.04 -5.26 -14.18
CA GLY A 159 -32.64 -5.55 -14.44
C GLY A 159 -31.79 -5.87 -13.21
N THR A 160 -30.64 -6.49 -13.49
CA THR A 160 -29.49 -6.65 -12.59
C THR A 160 -29.03 -5.29 -12.05
N PHE A 161 -28.58 -5.24 -10.79
CA PHE A 161 -28.06 -4.03 -10.16
C PHE A 161 -26.72 -4.30 -9.46
N TRP A 162 -25.88 -3.27 -9.33
CA TRP A 162 -24.66 -3.35 -8.55
C TRP A 162 -24.92 -3.01 -7.08
N TYR A 163 -24.49 -3.88 -6.17
CA TYR A 163 -24.66 -3.67 -4.73
C TYR A 163 -24.01 -2.37 -4.27
N ALA A 164 -22.77 -2.11 -4.68
CA ALA A 164 -22.02 -0.93 -4.27
C ALA A 164 -22.73 0.37 -4.70
N GLU A 165 -23.22 0.43 -5.94
CA GLU A 165 -23.99 1.58 -6.44
C GLU A 165 -25.22 1.86 -5.56
N ALA A 166 -25.98 0.82 -5.23
CA ALA A 166 -27.19 0.94 -4.43
C ALA A 166 -26.90 1.26 -2.95
N ALA A 167 -25.86 0.66 -2.37
CA ALA A 167 -25.48 0.82 -0.97
C ALA A 167 -24.89 2.22 -0.70
N PHE A 168 -24.03 2.70 -1.59
CA PHE A 168 -23.30 3.97 -1.42
C PHE A 168 -23.95 5.14 -2.17
N LYS A 169 -25.02 4.90 -2.94
CA LYS A 169 -25.75 5.91 -3.73
C LYS A 169 -24.83 6.69 -4.68
N ASN A 170 -23.89 5.98 -5.30
CA ASN A 170 -22.92 6.54 -6.22
C ASN A 170 -22.70 5.52 -7.37
N PRO A 171 -22.89 5.91 -8.65
CA PRO A 171 -22.74 5.01 -9.79
C PRO A 171 -21.35 4.40 -9.92
N ASP A 172 -20.30 5.10 -9.46
CA ASP A 172 -18.92 4.66 -9.56
C ASP A 172 -18.41 4.05 -8.24
N ALA A 173 -19.33 3.61 -7.37
CA ALA A 173 -18.96 3.08 -6.08
C ALA A 173 -18.41 1.65 -6.19
N GLU A 174 -17.33 1.39 -5.44
CA GLU A 174 -16.68 0.09 -5.33
C GLU A 174 -16.60 -0.31 -3.85
N LEU A 175 -16.37 -1.60 -3.59
CA LEU A 175 -16.03 -2.06 -2.25
C LEU A 175 -14.58 -1.66 -1.94
N GLY A 176 -14.41 -0.69 -1.05
CA GLY A 176 -13.09 -0.21 -0.63
C GLY A 176 -12.44 -1.08 0.43
N TYR A 177 -11.14 -0.86 0.62
CA TYR A 177 -10.31 -1.39 1.70
C TYR A 177 -9.57 -0.24 2.40
N HIS A 178 -9.06 -0.46 3.61
CA HIS A 178 -8.22 0.52 4.31
C HIS A 178 -6.78 0.57 3.74
N ILE A 179 -6.66 0.73 2.43
CA ILE A 179 -5.40 0.80 1.67
C ILE A 179 -5.67 1.55 0.35
N SER A 180 -4.66 2.26 -0.18
CA SER A 180 -4.77 2.87 -1.51
C SER A 180 -4.64 1.81 -2.63
N LYS A 181 -5.19 2.08 -3.81
CA LYS A 181 -5.09 1.19 -4.97
C LYS A 181 -3.63 0.91 -5.36
N ASP A 182 -2.76 1.91 -5.26
CA ASP A 182 -1.33 1.79 -5.59
C ASP A 182 -0.59 0.86 -4.62
N GLN A 183 -0.82 1.03 -3.31
CA GLN A 183 -0.23 0.17 -2.29
C GLN A 183 -0.75 -1.26 -2.39
N LEU A 184 -2.05 -1.42 -2.69
CA LEU A 184 -2.65 -2.74 -2.90
C LEU A 184 -2.04 -3.46 -4.11
N ALA A 185 -1.84 -2.78 -5.23
CA ALA A 185 -1.23 -3.36 -6.42
C ALA A 185 0.22 -3.82 -6.17
N LEU A 186 0.97 -3.06 -5.35
CA LEU A 186 2.33 -3.44 -4.96
C LEU A 186 2.32 -4.66 -4.02
N LEU A 187 1.41 -4.69 -3.05
CA LEU A 187 1.25 -5.84 -2.17
C LEU A 187 0.83 -7.10 -2.94
N GLN A 188 -0.08 -6.98 -3.92
CA GLN A 188 -0.47 -8.07 -4.81
C GLN A 188 0.71 -8.63 -5.59
N ARG A 189 1.64 -7.77 -6.07
CA ARG A 189 2.86 -8.22 -6.77
C ARG A 189 3.88 -8.89 -5.85
N ALA A 190 3.92 -8.48 -4.58
CA ALA A 190 4.80 -9.06 -3.57
C ALA A 190 4.25 -10.38 -2.99
N SER A 191 2.98 -10.71 -3.23
CA SER A 191 2.30 -11.85 -2.64
C SER A 191 2.15 -13.01 -3.64
N GLU A 192 2.31 -14.24 -3.16
CA GLU A 192 2.08 -15.44 -3.99
C GLU A 192 0.59 -15.79 -4.13
N LEU A 193 -0.19 -15.53 -3.09
CA LEU A 193 -1.60 -15.87 -3.00
C LEU A 193 -2.37 -14.74 -2.31
N ALA A 194 -3.61 -14.51 -2.74
CA ALA A 194 -4.58 -13.67 -2.05
C ALA A 194 -5.87 -14.45 -1.81
N THR A 195 -6.46 -14.26 -0.62
CA THR A 195 -7.73 -14.88 -0.24
C THR A 195 -8.67 -13.82 0.29
N GLN A 196 -9.91 -13.83 -0.19
CA GLN A 196 -10.96 -12.92 0.26
C GLN A 196 -12.19 -13.72 0.71
N LYS A 197 -12.80 -13.31 1.82
CA LYS A 197 -14.07 -13.86 2.30
C LYS A 197 -15.17 -12.82 2.15
N LEU A 198 -16.17 -13.13 1.33
CA LEU A 198 -17.37 -12.31 1.16
C LEU A 198 -18.57 -12.98 1.83
N VAL A 199 -19.38 -12.20 2.55
CA VAL A 199 -20.61 -12.68 3.19
C VAL A 199 -21.79 -11.88 2.65
N ILE A 200 -22.74 -12.57 2.02
CA ILE A 200 -23.97 -11.97 1.49
C ILE A 200 -25.12 -12.34 2.42
N SER A 201 -25.62 -11.35 3.17
CA SER A 201 -26.79 -11.55 4.03
C SER A 201 -28.09 -11.35 3.26
N CYS A 202 -28.98 -12.34 3.34
CA CYS A 202 -30.28 -12.34 2.67
C CYS A 202 -31.41 -12.37 3.71
N ARG A 203 -32.50 -11.65 3.43
CA ARG A 203 -33.73 -11.70 4.23
C ARG A 203 -34.94 -11.57 3.31
N TYR A 204 -35.73 -12.63 3.19
CA TYR A 204 -36.82 -12.73 2.20
C TYR A 204 -36.37 -12.59 0.73
N TYR A 205 -35.07 -12.69 0.50
CA TYR A 205 -34.46 -12.69 -0.82
C TYR A 205 -34.07 -14.12 -1.14
N GLU A 206 -34.71 -14.70 -2.15
CA GLU A 206 -34.27 -15.93 -2.79
C GLU A 206 -33.54 -15.49 -4.05
N PRO A 207 -32.19 -15.60 -4.12
CA PRO A 207 -31.44 -15.28 -5.33
C PRO A 207 -31.86 -16.25 -6.42
N THR A 208 -32.89 -15.89 -7.19
CA THR A 208 -33.32 -16.63 -8.38
C THR A 208 -32.43 -16.31 -9.58
N GLY A 209 -31.64 -15.23 -9.51
CA GLY A 209 -30.62 -14.85 -10.48
C GLY A 209 -29.20 -15.23 -10.04
N GLU A 210 -28.31 -15.38 -11.03
CA GLU A 210 -26.89 -15.64 -10.81
C GLU A 210 -26.22 -14.42 -10.15
N ILE A 211 -25.51 -14.64 -9.03
CA ILE A 211 -24.71 -13.60 -8.39
C ILE A 211 -23.40 -13.48 -9.17
N ILE A 212 -23.08 -12.27 -9.58
CA ILE A 212 -21.85 -11.93 -10.32
C ILE A 212 -21.02 -11.01 -9.44
N LEU A 213 -19.76 -11.35 -9.25
CA LEU A 213 -18.76 -10.48 -8.63
C LEU A 213 -18.00 -9.73 -9.72
N LEU A 214 -17.52 -8.53 -9.41
CA LEU A 214 -16.65 -7.78 -10.32
C LEU A 214 -15.24 -7.78 -9.73
N GLY A 215 -14.26 -8.28 -10.48
CA GLY A 215 -12.86 -8.23 -10.09
C GLY A 215 -12.23 -6.85 -10.32
N ASP A 216 -11.06 -6.61 -9.72
CA ASP A 216 -10.28 -5.37 -9.88
C ASP A 216 -9.89 -5.07 -11.34
N ASP A 217 -9.88 -6.09 -12.20
CA ASP A 217 -9.62 -5.97 -13.64
C ASP A 217 -10.88 -5.68 -14.47
N ASN A 218 -11.98 -5.31 -13.80
CA ASN A 218 -13.31 -5.09 -14.37
C ASN A 218 -13.90 -6.31 -15.09
N LYS A 219 -13.44 -7.52 -14.78
CA LYS A 219 -14.04 -8.75 -15.33
C LYS A 219 -15.12 -9.31 -14.40
N PRO A 220 -16.26 -9.75 -14.95
CA PRO A 220 -17.26 -10.45 -14.19
C PRO A 220 -16.73 -11.84 -13.79
N ILE A 221 -16.94 -12.18 -12.53
CA ILE A 221 -16.59 -13.44 -11.91
C ILE A 221 -17.91 -14.11 -11.51
N ASN A 222 -18.25 -15.19 -12.19
CA ASN A 222 -19.43 -15.99 -11.85
C ASN A 222 -19.07 -16.95 -10.71
N LEU A 223 -19.97 -17.13 -9.74
CA LEU A 223 -19.72 -18.04 -8.61
C LEU A 223 -19.58 -19.52 -9.03
N THR A 224 -20.03 -19.87 -10.23
CA THR A 224 -19.91 -21.21 -10.82
C THR A 224 -18.62 -21.40 -11.62
N GLN A 225 -17.91 -20.30 -11.91
CA GLN A 225 -16.72 -20.28 -12.74
C GLN A 225 -15.46 -20.38 -11.87
N SER A 226 -15.13 -21.61 -11.48
CA SER A 226 -13.80 -21.92 -10.96
C SER A 226 -12.86 -22.15 -12.15
N ASP A 227 -12.22 -21.09 -12.62
CA ASP A 227 -11.22 -21.20 -13.67
C ASP A 227 -9.96 -21.86 -13.09
N SER A 228 -9.70 -23.12 -13.46
CA SER A 228 -8.93 -24.09 -12.66
C SER A 228 -7.44 -23.77 -12.44
N VAL A 229 -6.94 -22.63 -12.92
CA VAL A 229 -5.50 -22.27 -12.88
C VAL A 229 -5.21 -21.03 -12.04
N LEU A 230 -6.13 -20.05 -11.93
CA LEU A 230 -5.84 -18.75 -11.30
C LEU A 230 -6.88 -18.27 -10.29
N LEU A 231 -8.11 -18.79 -10.32
CA LEU A 231 -9.18 -18.35 -9.43
C LEU A 231 -9.99 -19.56 -8.95
N ASN A 232 -9.98 -19.79 -7.63
CA ASN A 232 -10.83 -20.79 -6.99
C ASN A 232 -11.86 -20.10 -6.10
N ILE A 233 -13.14 -20.46 -6.29
CA ILE A 233 -14.26 -19.93 -5.50
C ILE A 233 -14.94 -21.10 -4.80
N ASP A 234 -14.91 -21.06 -3.46
CA ASP A 234 -15.54 -22.07 -2.62
C ASP A 234 -16.73 -21.46 -1.86
N ILE A 235 -17.93 -22.00 -2.07
CA ILE A 235 -19.12 -21.63 -1.29
C ILE A 235 -19.07 -22.40 0.04
N VAL A 236 -18.65 -21.71 1.09
CA VAL A 236 -18.50 -22.30 2.44
C VAL A 236 -19.86 -22.64 3.07
N GLU A 237 -20.85 -21.75 2.93
CA GLU A 237 -22.18 -21.91 3.51
C GLU A 237 -23.23 -21.16 2.67
N ASN A 238 -24.41 -21.77 2.46
CA ASN A 238 -25.54 -21.11 1.82
C ASN A 238 -26.85 -21.45 2.56
N THR A 239 -27.41 -20.45 3.25
CA THR A 239 -28.67 -20.54 3.99
C THR A 239 -29.80 -19.74 3.35
N CYS A 240 -29.55 -19.08 2.21
CA CYS A 240 -30.52 -18.21 1.52
C CYS A 240 -31.57 -18.97 0.71
N SER A 241 -31.35 -20.27 0.45
CA SER A 241 -32.20 -21.13 -0.37
C SER A 241 -33.39 -21.75 0.38
N VAL A 242 -33.62 -21.36 1.65
CA VAL A 242 -34.73 -21.91 2.47
C VAL A 242 -35.94 -20.99 2.38
N SER A 243 -36.98 -21.47 1.71
CA SER A 243 -38.25 -20.76 1.54
C SER A 243 -38.84 -20.30 2.89
N PRO A 244 -39.17 -19.00 3.08
CA PRO A 244 -39.81 -18.51 4.30
C PRO A 244 -41.27 -18.97 4.47
N TYR A 245 -41.83 -19.69 3.48
CA TYR A 245 -43.24 -20.13 3.51
C TYR A 245 -43.56 -21.24 4.51
N VAL A 246 -42.58 -21.78 5.24
CA VAL A 246 -42.81 -22.87 6.20
C VAL A 246 -43.11 -22.36 7.63
N LEU A 247 -42.94 -21.07 7.96
CA LEU A 247 -43.11 -20.59 9.35
C LEU A 247 -43.96 -19.32 9.53
N LEU A 248 -45.01 -19.13 8.72
CA LEU A 248 -46.07 -18.17 9.05
C LEU A 248 -47.47 -18.76 8.84
N GLN A 249 -47.72 -19.95 9.40
CA GLN A 249 -49.07 -20.30 9.85
C GLN A 249 -49.25 -19.76 11.27
N CYS A 250 -49.61 -18.47 11.39
CA CYS A 250 -50.35 -18.01 12.56
C CYS A 250 -51.84 -18.18 12.26
N PRO A 251 -52.52 -19.24 12.74
CA PRO A 251 -53.96 -19.27 12.72
C PRO A 251 -54.46 -18.39 13.86
N PHE A 252 -54.76 -17.12 13.58
CA PHE A 252 -55.72 -16.39 14.43
C PHE A 252 -57.10 -16.49 13.78
N LYS A 253 -57.84 -17.48 14.27
CA LYS A 253 -59.30 -17.55 14.18
C LYS A 253 -59.82 -16.99 15.50
N GLY A 254 -60.43 -15.81 15.47
CA GLY A 254 -61.07 -15.21 16.64
C GLY A 254 -62.17 -14.27 16.18
N LEU A 255 -63.39 -14.59 16.61
CA LEU A 255 -64.65 -13.86 16.37
C LEU A 255 -64.58 -12.39 16.80
#